data_AF-A0A661HLZ5-F1
#
_entry.id   AF-A0A661HLZ5-F1
#
_cell.length_a   1.000
_cell.length_b   1.000
_cell.length_c   1.000
_cell.angle_alpha   90.00
_cell.angle_beta   90.00
_cell.angle_gamma   90.00
#
_symmetry.space_group_name_H-M   'P 1'
#
loop_
_entity.id
_entity.type
_entity.pdbx_description
1 polymer ?
#
loop_
_entity_poly.entity_id
_entity_poly.type
_entity_poly.pdbx_seq_one_letter_code
_entity_poly.pdbx_strand_id
1 'polypeptide(L)'
;MKNILAEVAVLFSYPKNLIILILRWLLAYGFAMPVVLKVNNVDDTISWFDKMSIPLPALSTYLVLGIEIAGIVLLILGLFTRFISVMLAFVMLGAIFFVHLANGFSVANNGFEVPLYYLIFLMIFASFGAGKYSFDHILSKDINYE
;
A
#
# COMPACT_ATOMS: atom_id res chain seq x y z
N MET A 1 -22.47 -25.78 -16.46
CA MET A 1 -22.14 -24.47 -15.85
C MET A 1 -22.06 -24.68 -14.35
N LYS A 2 -20.91 -24.44 -13.71
CA LYS A 2 -20.84 -24.45 -12.24
C LYS A 2 -21.84 -23.44 -11.70
N ASN A 3 -22.56 -23.81 -10.65
CA ASN A 3 -23.55 -22.94 -10.04
C ASN A 3 -22.81 -21.73 -9.45
N ILE A 4 -22.91 -20.57 -10.09
CA ILE A 4 -22.24 -19.33 -9.68
C ILE A 4 -22.53 -19.03 -8.21
N LEU A 5 -23.74 -19.34 -7.74
CA LEU A 5 -24.15 -19.20 -6.34
C LEU A 5 -23.30 -20.06 -5.39
N ALA A 6 -22.92 -21.27 -5.80
CA ALA A 6 -22.06 -22.14 -4.99
C ALA A 6 -20.62 -21.61 -4.94
N GLU A 7 -20.08 -21.07 -6.03
CA GLU A 7 -18.75 -20.46 -6.03
C GLU A 7 -18.71 -19.19 -5.17
N VAL A 8 -19.76 -18.36 -5.23
CA VAL A 8 -19.92 -17.20 -4.36
C VAL A 8 -20.02 -17.63 -2.89
N ALA A 9 -20.77 -18.68 -2.56
CA ALA A 9 -20.85 -19.20 -1.20
C ALA A 9 -19.47 -19.68 -0.67
N VAL A 10 -18.67 -20.31 -1.53
CA VAL A 10 -17.29 -20.72 -1.18
C VAL A 10 -16.39 -19.52 -0.94
N LEU A 11 -16.53 -18.42 -1.68
CA LEU A 11 -15.78 -17.18 -1.44
C LEU A 11 -16.02 -16.64 -0.03
N PHE A 12 -17.28 -16.58 0.40
CA PHE A 12 -17.69 -16.12 1.74
C PHE A 12 -17.37 -17.14 2.85
N SER A 13 -17.12 -18.40 2.51
CA SER A 13 -16.73 -19.44 3.48
C SER A 13 -15.33 -19.21 4.09
N TYR A 14 -14.51 -18.32 3.50
CA TYR A 14 -13.18 -17.96 3.99
C TYR A 14 -13.07 -16.47 4.34
N PRO A 15 -13.76 -16.01 5.42
CA PRO A 15 -13.85 -14.58 5.74
C PRO A 15 -12.48 -13.90 5.91
N LYS A 16 -11.49 -14.61 6.47
CA LYS A 16 -10.10 -14.12 6.60
C LYS A 16 -9.49 -13.69 5.26
N ASN A 17 -9.62 -14.51 4.21
CA ASN A 17 -8.99 -14.23 2.92
C ASN A 17 -9.71 -13.10 2.17
N LEU A 18 -11.02 -12.97 2.39
CA LEU A 18 -11.79 -11.84 1.86
C LEU A 18 -11.37 -10.53 2.53
N ILE A 19 -11.22 -10.52 3.86
CA ILE A 19 -10.73 -9.34 4.60
C ILE A 19 -9.33 -8.94 4.12
N ILE A 20 -8.42 -9.89 3.92
CA ILE A 20 -7.07 -9.63 3.41
C ILE A 20 -7.09 -9.03 1.99
N LEU A 21 -8.00 -9.50 1.12
CA LEU A 21 -8.19 -8.93 -0.22
C LEU A 21 -8.72 -7.49 -0.14
N ILE A 22 -9.78 -7.28 0.63
CA ILE A 22 -10.40 -5.97 0.81
C ILE A 22 -9.40 -4.98 1.42
N LEU A 23 -8.62 -5.40 2.40
CA LEU A 23 -7.61 -4.53 3.02
C LEU A 23 -6.52 -4.12 2.03
N ARG A 24 -6.07 -5.01 1.13
CA ARG A 24 -5.14 -4.63 0.05
C ARG A 24 -5.74 -3.58 -0.88
N TRP A 25 -6.99 -3.78 -1.29
CA TRP A 25 -7.68 -2.84 -2.17
C TRP A 25 -7.95 -1.49 -1.47
N LEU A 26 -8.28 -1.52 -0.19
CA LEU A 26 -8.46 -0.30 0.63
C LEU A 26 -7.16 0.49 0.70
N LEU A 27 -6.03 -0.15 0.98
CA LEU A 27 -4.72 0.53 0.99
C LEU A 27 -4.38 1.08 -0.40
N ALA A 28 -4.55 0.29 -1.45
CA ALA A 28 -4.28 0.71 -2.83
C ALA A 28 -5.15 1.93 -3.22
N TYR A 29 -6.43 1.94 -2.87
CA TYR A 29 -7.31 3.09 -3.05
C TYR A 29 -6.82 4.31 -2.26
N GLY A 30 -6.39 4.09 -1.02
CA GLY A 30 -5.78 5.11 -0.18
C GLY A 30 -4.58 5.84 -0.79
N PHE A 31 -3.69 5.08 -1.43
CA PHE A 31 -2.53 5.62 -2.13
C PHE A 31 -2.87 6.29 -3.47
N ALA A 32 -4.02 6.00 -4.07
CA ALA A 32 -4.37 6.51 -5.39
C ALA A 32 -4.48 8.03 -5.43
N MET A 33 -5.11 8.65 -4.43
CA MET A 33 -5.27 10.11 -4.41
C MET A 33 -3.93 10.86 -4.26
N PRO A 34 -3.05 10.52 -3.29
CA PRO A 34 -1.70 11.09 -3.22
C PRO A 34 -0.91 10.94 -4.52
N VAL A 35 -1.00 9.78 -5.18
CA VAL A 35 -0.32 9.53 -6.46
C VAL A 35 -0.83 10.47 -7.55
N VAL A 36 -2.15 10.58 -7.74
CA VAL A 36 -2.73 11.45 -8.76
C VAL A 36 -2.29 12.90 -8.56
N LEU A 37 -2.27 13.38 -7.32
CA LEU A 37 -1.80 14.73 -7.00
C LEU A 37 -0.31 14.92 -7.36
N LYS A 38 0.55 13.95 -7.03
CA LYS A 38 1.98 14.00 -7.32
C LYS A 38 2.28 13.90 -8.82
N VAL A 39 1.61 13.02 -9.56
CA VAL A 39 1.77 12.88 -11.02
C VAL A 39 1.41 14.18 -11.74
N ASN A 40 0.31 14.81 -11.34
CA ASN A 40 -0.17 16.01 -12.01
C ASN A 40 0.67 17.26 -11.66
N ASN A 41 1.40 17.25 -10.53
CA ASN A 41 2.12 18.41 -10.02
C ASN A 41 3.51 18.01 -9.47
N VAL A 42 4.33 17.40 -10.31
CA VAL A 42 5.65 16.88 -9.90
C VAL A 42 6.55 18.00 -9.39
N ASP A 43 6.67 19.11 -10.12
CA ASP A 43 7.55 20.23 -9.75
C ASP A 43 7.13 20.89 -8.42
N ASP A 44 5.83 21.00 -8.17
CA ASP A 44 5.29 21.47 -6.91
C ASP A 44 5.61 20.51 -5.76
N THR A 45 5.55 19.20 -6.03
CA THR A 45 5.90 18.16 -5.05
C THR A 45 7.39 18.23 -4.70
N ILE A 46 8.26 18.44 -5.68
CA ILE A 46 9.71 18.62 -5.47
C ILE A 46 9.96 19.85 -4.58
N SER A 47 9.30 20.97 -4.90
CA SER A 47 9.40 22.20 -4.11
C SER A 47 8.84 22.04 -2.70
N TRP A 48 7.80 21.24 -2.53
CA TRP A 48 7.21 20.90 -1.22
C TRP A 48 8.14 20.01 -0.40
N PHE A 49 8.80 19.02 -1.01
CA PHE A 49 9.80 18.15 -0.36
C PHE A 49 11.00 18.97 0.12
N ASP A 50 11.45 19.93 -0.68
CA ASP A 50 12.53 20.85 -0.32
C ASP A 50 12.19 21.69 0.92
N LYS A 51 10.97 22.26 0.96
CA LYS A 51 10.47 23.00 2.14
C LYS A 51 10.43 22.16 3.41
N MET A 52 10.17 20.85 3.27
CA MET A 52 10.16 19.89 4.39
C MET A 52 11.55 19.35 4.75
N SER A 53 12.60 19.89 4.13
CA SER A 53 13.98 19.47 4.34
C SER A 53 14.20 17.97 4.08
N ILE A 54 13.42 17.40 3.14
CA ILE A 54 13.60 16.02 2.70
C ILE A 54 14.87 15.97 1.83
N PRO A 55 15.85 15.11 2.14
CA PRO A 55 17.08 15.01 1.36
C PRO A 55 16.82 14.67 -0.11
N LEU A 56 17.60 15.28 -1.00
CA LEU A 56 17.52 15.08 -2.46
C LEU A 56 16.06 15.18 -2.98
N PRO A 57 15.39 16.34 -2.85
CA PRO A 57 13.95 16.48 -3.05
C PRO A 57 13.45 15.85 -4.37
N ALA A 58 14.13 16.15 -5.48
CA ALA A 58 13.78 15.61 -6.79
C ALA A 58 13.83 14.07 -6.83
N LEU A 59 14.95 13.48 -6.39
CA LEU A 59 15.11 12.02 -6.36
C LEU A 59 14.08 11.37 -5.44
N SER A 60 13.90 11.93 -4.25
CA SER A 60 12.94 11.47 -3.26
C SER A 60 11.50 11.52 -3.78
N THR A 61 11.11 12.56 -4.51
CA THR A 61 9.80 12.65 -5.17
C THR A 61 9.60 11.52 -6.17
N TYR A 62 10.55 11.30 -7.08
CA TYR A 62 10.43 10.22 -8.07
C TYR A 62 10.44 8.82 -7.44
N LEU A 63 11.24 8.60 -6.39
CA LEU A 63 11.26 7.33 -5.66
C LEU A 63 9.93 7.05 -4.95
N VAL A 64 9.42 8.02 -4.18
CA VAL A 64 8.13 7.90 -3.50
C VAL A 64 7.02 7.66 -4.51
N LEU A 65 6.99 8.45 -5.59
CA LEU A 65 5.98 8.32 -6.63
C LEU A 65 6.02 6.94 -7.31
N GLY A 66 7.22 6.46 -7.67
CA GLY A 66 7.40 5.15 -8.28
C GLY A 66 6.97 4.01 -7.36
N ILE A 67 7.33 4.07 -6.07
CA ILE A 67 6.94 3.07 -5.08
C ILE A 67 5.43 3.08 -4.86
N GLU A 68 4.79 4.24 -4.80
CA GLU A 68 3.34 4.33 -4.60
C GLU A 68 2.56 3.81 -5.82
N ILE A 69 2.97 4.16 -7.04
CA ILE A 69 2.34 3.65 -8.27
C ILE A 69 2.48 2.12 -8.35
N ALA A 70 3.70 1.60 -8.18
CA ALA A 70 3.94 0.16 -8.15
C ALA A 70 3.15 -0.49 -7.00
N GLY A 71 3.10 0.17 -5.85
CA GLY A 71 2.33 -0.17 -4.66
C GLY A 71 0.87 -0.47 -4.95
N ILE A 72 0.19 0.48 -5.59
CA ILE A 72 -1.23 0.36 -5.92
C ILE A 72 -1.47 -0.89 -6.78
N VAL A 73 -0.71 -1.04 -7.87
CA VAL A 73 -0.87 -2.15 -8.82
C VAL A 73 -0.58 -3.49 -8.16
N LEU A 74 0.56 -3.59 -7.46
CA LEU A 74 1.01 -4.84 -6.85
C LEU A 74 0.11 -5.27 -5.68
N LEU A 75 -0.40 -4.34 -4.88
CA LEU A 75 -1.36 -4.65 -3.81
C LEU A 75 -2.70 -5.13 -4.38
N ILE A 76 -3.24 -4.49 -5.43
CA ILE A 76 -4.49 -4.89 -6.07
C ILE A 76 -4.41 -6.33 -6.58
N LEU A 77 -3.32 -6.66 -7.28
CA LEU A 77 -3.09 -8.00 -7.82
C LEU A 77 -2.70 -9.01 -6.72
N GLY A 78 -2.15 -8.54 -5.60
CA GLY A 78 -1.50 -9.40 -4.62
C GLY A 78 -0.27 -10.08 -5.18
N LEU A 79 0.57 -9.31 -5.86
CA LEU A 79 1.80 -9.77 -6.47
C LEU A 79 2.99 -9.09 -5.77
N PHE A 80 4.02 -9.86 -5.41
CA PHE A 80 5.17 -9.40 -4.62
C PHE A 80 4.75 -8.63 -3.37
N THR A 81 3.65 -9.04 -2.73
CA THR A 81 2.95 -8.26 -1.71
C THR A 81 3.85 -7.95 -0.52
N ARG A 82 4.68 -8.91 -0.09
CA ARG A 82 5.61 -8.71 1.03
C ARG A 82 6.64 -7.63 0.71
N PHE A 83 7.23 -7.69 -0.48
CA PHE A 83 8.28 -6.77 -0.89
C PHE A 83 7.74 -5.34 -1.04
N ILE A 84 6.63 -5.18 -1.77
CA ILE A 84 6.07 -3.85 -1.99
C ILE A 84 5.52 -3.22 -0.69
N SER A 85 5.03 -4.06 0.24
CA SER A 85 4.55 -3.57 1.53
C SER A 85 5.68 -3.00 2.39
N VAL A 86 6.89 -3.59 2.34
CA VAL A 86 8.07 -3.03 3.02
C VAL A 86 8.45 -1.69 2.39
N MET A 87 8.46 -1.57 1.07
CA MET A 87 8.78 -0.29 0.41
C MET A 87 7.77 0.80 0.76
N LEU A 88 6.46 0.51 0.70
CA LEU A 88 5.42 1.44 1.10
C LEU A 88 5.49 1.79 2.59
N ALA A 89 5.91 0.85 3.45
CA ALA A 89 6.13 1.12 4.87
C ALA A 89 7.23 2.18 5.08
N PHE A 90 8.31 2.14 4.30
CA PHE A 90 9.32 3.21 4.32
C PHE A 90 8.77 4.55 3.85
N VAL A 91 7.89 4.56 2.84
CA VAL A 91 7.19 5.79 2.42
C VAL A 91 6.33 6.35 3.57
N MET A 92 5.60 5.50 4.29
CA MET A 92 4.82 5.92 5.46
C MET A 92 5.69 6.42 6.60
N LEU A 93 6.83 5.78 6.89
CA LEU A 93 7.80 6.28 7.87
C LEU A 93 8.30 7.68 7.47
N GLY A 94 8.70 7.88 6.22
CA GLY A 94 9.10 9.20 5.71
C GLY A 94 7.99 10.24 5.88
N ALA A 95 6.76 9.91 5.48
CA ALA A 95 5.62 10.80 5.64
C ALA A 95 5.37 11.16 7.13
N ILE A 96 5.45 10.17 8.02
CA ILE A 96 5.32 10.41 9.47
C ILE A 96 6.40 11.40 9.92
N PHE A 97 7.68 11.10 9.69
CA PHE A 97 8.78 11.90 10.23
C PHE A 97 8.85 13.32 9.66
N PHE A 98 8.69 13.49 8.36
CA PHE A 98 8.92 14.78 7.69
C PHE A 98 7.67 15.66 7.61
N VAL A 99 6.47 15.09 7.69
CA VAL A 99 5.22 15.83 7.36
C VAL A 99 4.26 15.87 8.54
N HIS A 100 4.07 14.75 9.23
CA HIS A 100 2.94 14.60 10.17
C HIS A 100 3.33 14.61 11.64
N LEU A 101 4.58 14.27 11.99
CA LEU A 101 5.00 14.09 13.38
C LEU A 101 4.84 15.37 14.22
N ALA A 102 5.17 16.52 13.64
CA ALA A 102 5.05 17.82 14.31
C ALA A 102 3.59 18.22 14.63
N ASN A 103 2.62 17.64 13.92
CA ASN A 103 1.19 17.94 14.08
C ASN A 103 0.53 17.08 15.19
N GLY A 104 1.30 16.19 15.83
CA GLY A 104 0.80 15.26 16.84
C GLY A 104 0.03 14.08 16.25
N PHE A 105 -0.69 13.35 17.08
CA PHE A 105 -1.35 12.10 16.66
C PHE A 105 -2.57 12.35 15.76
N SER A 106 -3.53 13.16 16.21
CA SER A 106 -4.88 13.20 15.64
C SER A 106 -4.93 13.61 14.16
N VAL A 107 -5.69 12.85 13.37
CA VAL A 107 -5.98 13.17 11.96
C VAL A 107 -6.64 14.55 11.78
N ALA A 108 -7.41 15.03 12.76
CA ALA A 108 -8.07 16.34 12.70
C ALA A 108 -7.06 17.50 12.60
N ASN A 109 -5.83 17.29 13.10
CA ASN A 109 -4.74 18.26 13.02
C ASN A 109 -3.77 17.97 11.87
N ASN A 110 -4.14 17.09 10.92
CA ASN A 110 -3.20 16.54 9.94
C ASN A 110 -2.03 15.80 10.61
N GLY A 111 -2.31 15.13 11.73
CA GLY A 111 -1.37 14.33 12.50
C GLY A 111 -1.02 12.98 11.86
N PHE A 112 -0.18 12.21 12.54
CA PHE A 112 0.39 10.96 12.00
C PHE A 112 -0.49 9.72 12.20
N GLU A 113 -1.71 9.86 12.74
CA GLU A 113 -2.66 8.76 12.97
C GLU A 113 -2.92 7.91 11.71
N VAL A 114 -3.28 8.55 10.59
CA VAL A 114 -3.60 7.82 9.35
C VAL A 114 -2.37 7.14 8.74
N PRO A 115 -1.22 7.83 8.55
CA PRO A 115 0.02 7.18 8.12
C PRO A 115 0.45 6.01 9.01
N LEU A 116 0.22 6.11 10.33
CA LEU A 116 0.52 5.02 11.26
C LEU A 116 -0.37 3.81 11.01
N TYR A 117 -1.68 4.00 10.78
CA TYR A 117 -2.56 2.87 10.43
C TYR A 117 -2.12 2.19 9.13
N TYR A 118 -1.75 2.97 8.11
CA TYR A 118 -1.21 2.43 6.86
C TYR A 118 0.06 1.63 7.11
N LEU A 119 1.00 2.18 7.88
CA LEU A 119 2.23 1.49 8.27
C LEU A 119 1.93 0.13 8.93
N ILE A 120 1.04 0.08 9.92
CA ILE A 120 0.72 -1.17 10.62
C ILE A 120 0.05 -2.18 9.67
N PHE A 121 -0.86 -1.76 8.79
CA PHE A 121 -1.47 -2.65 7.81
C PHE A 121 -0.46 -3.18 6.78
N LEU A 122 0.47 -2.35 6.33
CA LEU A 122 1.57 -2.78 5.47
C LEU A 122 2.50 -3.77 6.19
N MET A 123 2.76 -3.58 7.48
CA MET A 123 3.55 -4.53 8.28
C MET A 123 2.86 -5.90 8.43
N ILE A 124 1.51 -5.93 8.49
CA ILE A 124 0.75 -7.18 8.42
C ILE A 124 1.02 -7.87 7.07
N PHE A 125 0.97 -7.16 5.95
CA PHE A 125 1.24 -7.75 4.64
C PHE A 125 2.70 -8.17 4.45
N ALA A 126 3.66 -7.40 4.96
CA ALA A 126 5.07 -7.76 4.98
C ALA A 126 5.32 -9.07 5.74
N SER A 127 4.61 -9.28 6.85
CA SER A 127 4.80 -10.45 7.73
C SER A 127 4.00 -11.68 7.26
N PHE A 128 2.73 -11.49 6.94
CA PHE A 128 1.78 -12.58 6.68
C PHE A 128 1.54 -12.85 5.19
N GLY A 129 1.91 -11.93 4.29
CA GLY A 129 1.73 -12.05 2.84
C GLY A 129 0.33 -11.72 2.34
N ALA A 130 0.07 -12.09 1.08
CA ALA A 130 -1.07 -11.62 0.28
C ALA A 130 -2.40 -12.35 0.50
N GLY A 131 -2.39 -13.47 1.22
CA GLY A 131 -3.56 -14.35 1.39
C GLY A 131 -3.94 -15.15 0.14
N LYS A 132 -4.99 -15.97 0.24
CA LYS A 132 -5.38 -16.95 -0.80
C LYS A 132 -5.81 -16.34 -2.13
N TYR A 133 -6.43 -15.16 -2.10
CA TYR A 133 -6.94 -14.46 -3.29
C TYR A 133 -5.90 -13.50 -3.84
N SER A 134 -4.75 -14.02 -4.24
CA SER A 134 -3.61 -13.24 -4.70
C SER A 134 -2.86 -13.98 -5.79
N PHE A 135 -2.15 -13.25 -6.65
CA PHE A 135 -1.27 -13.87 -7.64
C PHE A 135 -0.03 -14.50 -6.99
N ASP A 136 0.43 -14.00 -5.85
CA ASP A 136 1.48 -14.65 -5.03
C ASP A 136 1.09 -16.10 -4.65
N HIS A 137 -0.18 -16.34 -4.31
CA HIS A 137 -0.68 -17.68 -3.95
C HIS A 137 -0.79 -18.62 -5.16
N ILE A 138 -1.07 -18.08 -6.35
CA ILE A 138 -1.10 -18.88 -7.59
C ILE A 138 0.32 -19.29 -7.95
N LEU A 139 1.24 -18.32 -8.01
CA LEU A 139 2.63 -18.56 -8.42
C LEU A 139 3.38 -19.49 -7.45
N SER A 140 3.14 -19.37 -6.14
CA SER A 140 3.77 -20.25 -5.15
C SER A 140 3.25 -21.69 -5.18
N LYS A 141 2.05 -21.96 -5.69
CA LYS A 141 1.59 -23.32 -5.91
C LYS A 141 2.34 -23.99 -7.05
N ASP A 142 2.58 -23.26 -8.13
CA ASP A 142 3.27 -23.80 -9.32
C ASP A 142 4.74 -24.17 -9.03
N ILE A 143 5.37 -23.51 -8.05
CA ILE A 143 6.75 -23.79 -7.61
C ILE A 143 6.87 -25.07 -6.74
N ASN A 144 5.77 -25.53 -6.13
CA ASN A 144 5.78 -26.70 -5.21
C ASN A 144 5.33 -28.01 -5.88
N TYR A 145 5.34 -28.09 -7.21
CA TYR A 145 5.12 -29.33 -7.97
C TYR A 145 6.45 -29.93 -8.46
N GLU A 146 7.27 -30.39 -7.51
CA GLU A 146 8.33 -31.40 -7.72
C GLU A 146 8.25 -32.46 -6.61
#